data_AF-A0A6G4RDC6-F1
#
_entry.id   AF-A0A6G4RDC6-F1
#
_cell.length_a   1.000
_cell.length_b   1.000
_cell.length_c   1.000
_cell.angle_alpha   90.00
_cell.angle_beta   90.00
_cell.angle_gamma   90.00
#
_symmetry.space_group_name_H-M   'P 1'
#
loop_
_entity.id
_entity.type
_entity.pdbx_description
1 polymer ?
#
loop_
_entity_poly.entity_id
_entity_poly.type
_entity_poly.pdbx_seq_one_letter_code
_entity_poly.pdbx_strand_id
1 'polypeptide(L)'
;MEKRLKRRHLLVGLGASSLVATSGCTDRLELGNDDDELRCRGEYRYLRPELEDRAIVYDEQMPGVSLEVPAEVEELTEFTVTLTNSSDREFEIYDDDRLAVQALGDDGAWHTIFGVEKDYEWSEQTTALSPGDDRSWTLNAAINDSGLERYSFCSTPTPDQYRLLFWGFPNDPSGVSLVVAQDFEIIEQQDNEH
;
A
#
# COMPACT_ATOMS: atom_id res chain seq x y z
N MET A 1 -30.63 45.21 13.56
CA MET A 1 -30.37 43.86 13.05
C MET A 1 -30.96 43.72 11.66
N GLU A 2 -30.06 43.55 10.70
CA GLU A 2 -30.23 43.45 9.24
C GLU A 2 -31.12 42.24 8.83
N LYS A 3 -32.12 42.43 7.96
CA LYS A 3 -32.16 42.39 6.47
C LYS A 3 -31.92 41.00 5.81
N ARG A 4 -33.05 40.41 5.37
CA ARG A 4 -33.34 39.68 4.11
C ARG A 4 -32.20 38.87 3.45
N LEU A 5 -32.33 37.54 3.43
CA LEU A 5 -31.72 36.73 2.37
C LEU A 5 -32.67 36.61 1.16
N LYS A 6 -32.21 37.17 0.03
CA LYS A 6 -32.79 37.01 -1.30
C LYS A 6 -32.22 35.75 -1.95
N ARG A 7 -33.13 34.93 -2.48
CA ARG A 7 -32.91 33.92 -3.51
C ARG A 7 -32.48 34.62 -4.81
N ARG A 8 -31.43 34.16 -5.51
CA ARG A 8 -31.32 34.07 -7.00
C ARG A 8 -29.93 33.69 -7.55
N HIS A 9 -29.99 32.77 -8.52
CA HIS A 9 -29.20 32.55 -9.75
C HIS A 9 -27.82 31.86 -9.73
N LEU A 10 -27.83 30.68 -10.38
CA LEU A 10 -26.75 30.03 -11.14
C LEU A 10 -26.10 31.01 -12.13
N LEU A 11 -24.77 30.93 -12.28
CA LEU A 11 -24.09 31.10 -13.57
C LEU A 11 -22.69 30.46 -13.58
N VAL A 12 -22.46 29.76 -14.68
CA VAL A 12 -21.26 29.02 -15.10
C VAL A 12 -20.08 29.98 -15.35
N GLY A 13 -18.88 29.56 -14.96
CA GLY A 13 -17.63 30.23 -15.31
C GLY A 13 -16.57 29.21 -15.72
N LEU A 14 -16.42 29.02 -17.04
CA LEU A 14 -15.29 28.36 -17.68
C LEU A 14 -14.02 29.20 -17.44
N GLY A 15 -12.99 28.60 -16.86
CA GLY A 15 -11.66 29.18 -16.73
C GLY A 15 -10.63 28.16 -17.14
N ALA A 16 -10.26 28.17 -18.42
CA ALA A 16 -9.14 27.43 -18.96
C ALA A 16 -7.82 28.06 -18.46
N SER A 17 -6.90 27.22 -18.00
CA SER A 17 -5.47 27.55 -17.98
C SER A 17 -4.69 26.26 -18.19
N SER A 18 -3.77 26.38 -19.14
CA SER A 18 -3.10 25.36 -19.93
C SER A 18 -2.09 24.53 -19.14
N LEU A 19 -2.23 23.21 -19.28
CA LEU A 19 -1.22 22.20 -19.00
C LEU A 19 0.03 22.45 -19.85
N VAL A 20 1.19 22.54 -19.20
CA VAL A 20 2.46 22.22 -19.84
C VAL A 20 2.71 20.75 -19.50
N ALA A 21 2.27 19.86 -20.39
CA ALA A 21 2.62 18.46 -20.33
C ALA A 21 4.02 18.29 -20.92
N THR A 22 5.03 18.15 -20.06
CA THR A 22 6.26 17.49 -20.45
C THR A 22 5.94 16.01 -20.58
N SER A 23 5.90 15.52 -21.81
CA SER A 23 5.77 14.12 -22.15
C SER A 23 7.03 13.36 -21.72
N GLY A 24 7.08 12.91 -20.47
CA GLY A 24 7.70 11.63 -20.14
C GLY A 24 6.62 10.58 -20.28
N CYS A 25 6.88 9.51 -21.02
CA CYS A 25 5.99 8.36 -21.03
C CYS A 25 6.11 7.70 -19.66
N THR A 26 5.32 8.14 -18.68
CA THR A 26 4.97 7.27 -17.57
C THR A 26 4.05 6.22 -18.16
N ASP A 27 4.61 5.08 -18.58
CA ASP A 27 3.84 3.87 -18.83
C ASP A 27 3.25 3.46 -17.49
N ARG A 28 2.13 4.11 -17.15
CA ARG A 28 1.28 3.73 -16.03
C ARG A 28 0.89 2.28 -16.26
N LEU A 29 1.04 1.45 -15.22
CA LEU A 29 0.78 0.02 -15.29
C LEU A 29 -0.64 -0.19 -15.84
N GLU A 30 -0.76 -0.60 -17.10
CA GLU A 30 -2.02 -1.07 -17.66
C GLU A 30 -2.36 -2.37 -16.92
N LEU A 31 -3.09 -2.23 -15.81
CA LEU A 31 -3.66 -3.36 -15.11
C LEU A 31 -4.82 -3.86 -15.97
N GLY A 32 -4.50 -4.71 -16.94
CA GLY A 32 -5.48 -5.31 -17.83
C GLY A 32 -6.65 -5.91 -17.05
N ASN A 33 -7.88 -5.71 -17.55
CA ASN A 33 -9.10 -6.33 -17.02
C ASN A 33 -9.10 -7.88 -17.13
N ASP A 34 -8.07 -8.45 -17.77
CA ASP A 34 -7.87 -9.88 -17.88
C ASP A 34 -6.96 -10.34 -16.73
N ASP A 35 -7.43 -11.27 -15.89
CA ASP A 35 -6.69 -11.97 -14.81
C ASP A 35 -5.40 -12.72 -15.27
N ASP A 36 -4.92 -12.45 -16.48
CA ASP A 36 -3.76 -13.04 -17.13
C ASP A 36 -2.48 -12.17 -17.01
N GLU A 37 -2.59 -10.83 -16.92
CA GLU A 37 -1.43 -9.92 -16.81
C GLU A 37 -0.94 -9.72 -15.37
N LEU A 38 -1.86 -9.78 -14.42
CA LEU A 38 -1.54 -9.93 -13.00
C LEU A 38 -1.53 -11.42 -12.68
N ARG A 39 -0.48 -12.13 -13.08
CA ARG A 39 -0.21 -13.48 -12.59
C ARG A 39 1.10 -13.52 -11.83
N CYS A 40 0.98 -13.71 -10.52
CA CYS A 40 2.09 -14.21 -9.71
C CYS A 40 2.72 -15.43 -10.40
N ARG A 41 4.04 -15.58 -10.27
CA ARG A 41 4.71 -16.82 -10.69
C ARG A 41 3.98 -18.04 -10.13
N GLY A 42 4.06 -19.16 -10.83
CA GLY A 42 3.28 -20.37 -10.55
C GLY A 42 3.37 -20.90 -9.10
N GLU A 43 4.37 -20.50 -8.32
CA GLU A 43 4.56 -20.89 -6.92
C GLU A 43 3.87 -19.94 -5.91
N TYR A 44 3.36 -18.79 -6.37
CA TYR A 44 2.77 -17.75 -5.54
C TYR A 44 1.28 -17.52 -5.88
N ARG A 45 0.52 -17.03 -4.92
CA ARG A 45 -0.88 -16.59 -5.04
C ARG A 45 -1.03 -15.14 -4.59
N TYR A 46 -2.03 -14.45 -5.14
CA TYR A 46 -2.39 -13.10 -4.70
C TYR A 46 -2.89 -13.09 -3.25
N LEU A 47 -2.59 -11.99 -2.54
CA LEU A 47 -3.14 -11.67 -1.22
C LEU A 47 -4.53 -11.01 -1.29
N ARG A 48 -5.10 -10.91 -2.49
CA ARG A 48 -6.40 -10.28 -2.79
C ARG A 48 -7.55 -10.78 -1.90
N PRO A 49 -7.79 -12.10 -1.72
CA PRO A 49 -8.90 -12.60 -0.91
C PRO A 49 -8.85 -12.15 0.55
N GLU A 50 -7.67 -11.87 1.07
CA GLU A 50 -7.49 -11.50 2.45
C GLU A 50 -7.50 -9.96 2.65
N LEU A 51 -7.16 -9.17 1.61
CA LEU A 51 -7.12 -7.70 1.68
C LEU A 51 -8.36 -7.04 1.05
N GLU A 52 -8.68 -7.35 -0.19
CA GLU A 52 -9.71 -6.60 -0.94
C GLU A 52 -11.13 -7.05 -0.56
N ASP A 53 -11.30 -8.31 -0.13
CA ASP A 53 -12.62 -8.88 0.20
C ASP A 53 -12.96 -8.78 1.71
N ARG A 54 -11.98 -8.51 2.58
CA ARG A 54 -12.13 -8.69 4.04
C ARG A 54 -11.55 -7.58 4.92
N ALA A 55 -10.63 -6.77 4.42
CA ALA A 55 -9.98 -5.75 5.24
C ALA A 55 -10.75 -4.43 5.23
N ILE A 56 -10.76 -3.76 6.37
CA ILE A 56 -11.02 -2.32 6.43
C ILE A 56 -9.67 -1.62 6.42
N VAL A 57 -9.37 -0.95 5.30
CA VAL A 57 -8.20 -0.08 5.20
C VAL A 57 -8.52 1.21 5.93
N TYR A 58 -7.78 1.49 6.99
CA TYR A 58 -7.85 2.79 7.65
C TYR A 58 -6.97 3.76 6.89
N ASP A 59 -7.59 4.69 6.13
CA ASP A 59 -6.86 5.79 5.48
C ASP A 59 -6.18 6.70 6.52
N GLU A 60 -6.68 6.72 7.76
CA GLU A 60 -6.06 7.38 8.91
C GLU A 60 -5.51 6.31 9.86
N GLN A 61 -4.18 6.27 10.03
CA GLN A 61 -3.45 5.37 10.93
C GLN A 61 -4.20 5.12 12.25
N MET A 62 -4.26 3.85 12.70
CA MET A 62 -4.87 3.50 13.99
C MET A 62 -4.27 4.40 15.09
N PRO A 63 -5.07 5.04 15.95
CA PRO A 63 -4.53 6.02 16.90
C PRO A 63 -3.38 5.46 17.75
N GLY A 64 -2.21 6.08 17.58
CA GLY A 64 -0.96 5.73 18.26
C GLY A 64 -0.19 4.55 17.66
N VAL A 65 -0.57 4.07 16.48
CA VAL A 65 0.22 3.14 15.67
C VAL A 65 0.49 3.77 14.32
N SER A 66 1.75 3.80 13.91
CA SER A 66 2.16 4.33 12.61
C SER A 66 2.88 3.27 11.79
N LEU A 67 2.62 3.26 10.49
CA LEU A 67 3.41 2.53 9.50
C LEU A 67 4.19 3.56 8.69
N GLU A 68 5.50 3.48 8.74
CA GLU A 68 6.41 4.39 8.06
C GLU A 68 7.11 3.67 6.90
N VAL A 69 7.17 4.35 5.76
CA VAL A 69 7.89 3.95 4.55
C VAL A 69 8.54 5.22 3.98
N PRO A 70 9.73 5.15 3.34
CA PRO A 70 10.28 6.30 2.63
C PRO A 70 9.25 6.84 1.63
N ALA A 71 9.11 8.18 1.57
CA ALA A 71 8.14 8.80 0.67
C ALA A 71 8.44 8.47 -0.81
N GLU A 72 9.72 8.34 -1.14
CA GLU A 72 10.22 7.94 -2.46
C GLU A 72 11.19 6.76 -2.27
N VAL A 73 11.06 5.76 -3.15
CA VAL A 73 11.91 4.57 -3.21
C VAL A 73 12.38 4.40 -4.65
N GLU A 74 13.68 4.28 -4.88
CA GLU A 74 14.19 3.98 -6.23
C GLU A 74 13.85 2.53 -6.61
N GLU A 75 13.44 2.29 -7.85
CA GLU A 75 13.25 0.94 -8.35
C GLU A 75 14.52 0.09 -8.16
N LEU A 76 14.35 -1.23 -7.97
CA LEU A 76 15.45 -2.19 -7.78
C LEU A 76 16.33 -1.91 -6.55
N THR A 77 15.86 -1.11 -5.58
CA THR A 77 16.56 -0.83 -4.33
C THR A 77 15.85 -1.44 -3.11
N GLU A 78 16.64 -1.66 -2.05
CA GLU A 78 16.11 -2.06 -0.76
C GLU A 78 15.64 -0.83 0.02
N PHE A 79 14.52 -0.96 0.73
CA PHE A 79 13.99 0.08 1.61
C PHE A 79 13.44 -0.54 2.90
N THR A 80 13.50 0.21 3.99
CA THR A 80 13.00 -0.24 5.29
C THR A 80 11.63 0.35 5.55
N VAL A 81 10.73 -0.50 6.04
CA VAL A 81 9.40 -0.12 6.52
C VAL A 81 9.32 -0.41 8.01
N THR A 82 8.70 0.49 8.77
CA THR A 82 8.68 0.42 10.24
C THR A 82 7.26 0.61 10.77
N LEU A 83 6.80 -0.33 11.58
CA LEU A 83 5.59 -0.21 12.39
C LEU A 83 6.00 0.26 13.79
N THR A 84 5.40 1.34 14.28
CA THR A 84 5.70 1.91 15.60
C THR A 84 4.45 2.03 16.45
N ASN A 85 4.54 1.63 17.72
CA ASN A 85 3.53 1.94 18.72
C ASN A 85 3.93 3.18 19.53
N SER A 86 3.37 4.33 19.18
CA SER A 86 3.54 5.61 19.90
C SER A 86 2.45 5.85 20.96
N SER A 87 1.56 4.89 21.17
CA SER A 87 0.49 4.99 22.17
C SER A 87 0.99 4.65 23.57
N ASP A 88 0.12 4.81 24.57
CA ASP A 88 0.33 4.37 25.96
C ASP A 88 -0.22 2.97 26.24
N ARG A 89 -0.73 2.27 25.22
CA ARG A 89 -1.30 0.93 25.30
C ARG A 89 -0.52 -0.08 24.49
N GLU A 90 -0.61 -1.34 24.89
CA GLU A 90 -0.05 -2.47 24.15
C GLU A 90 -1.03 -2.92 23.06
N PHE A 91 -0.48 -3.37 21.93
CA PHE A 91 -1.24 -4.05 20.87
C PHE A 91 -0.73 -5.47 20.67
N GLU A 92 -1.62 -6.38 20.36
CA GLU A 92 -1.23 -7.71 19.86
C GLU A 92 -1.03 -7.63 18.35
N ILE A 93 0.05 -8.22 17.85
CA ILE A 93 0.32 -8.40 16.42
C ILE A 93 0.72 -9.86 16.16
N TYR A 94 0.39 -10.38 14.98
CA TYR A 94 0.82 -11.70 14.54
C TYR A 94 2.34 -11.78 14.40
N ASP A 95 2.90 -12.94 14.75
CA ASP A 95 4.34 -13.20 14.66
C ASP A 95 4.81 -13.31 13.21
N ASP A 96 4.01 -13.93 12.35
CA ASP A 96 4.31 -14.00 10.93
C ASP A 96 4.22 -12.63 10.27
N ASP A 97 5.12 -12.39 9.32
CA ASP A 97 5.10 -11.18 8.52
C ASP A 97 3.79 -11.11 7.77
N ARG A 98 3.14 -9.96 7.87
CA ARG A 98 1.80 -9.70 7.38
C ARG A 98 1.84 -8.31 6.74
N LEU A 99 2.37 -8.27 5.52
CA LEU A 99 2.56 -7.07 4.70
C LEU A 99 2.07 -7.31 3.27
N ALA A 100 1.66 -6.23 2.60
CA ALA A 100 1.39 -6.24 1.17
C ALA A 100 1.66 -4.87 0.54
N VAL A 101 1.87 -4.87 -0.77
CA VAL A 101 1.97 -3.64 -1.57
C VAL A 101 0.83 -3.62 -2.58
N GLN A 102 0.20 -2.45 -2.70
CA GLN A 102 -0.79 -2.16 -3.73
C GLN A 102 -0.27 -1.09 -4.70
N ALA A 103 -0.66 -1.20 -5.96
CA ALA A 103 -0.45 -0.20 -7.00
C ALA A 103 -1.78 0.51 -7.31
N LEU A 104 -1.72 1.79 -7.63
CA LEU A 104 -2.90 2.54 -8.07
C LEU A 104 -3.18 2.27 -9.56
N GLY A 105 -4.27 1.59 -9.87
CA GLY A 105 -4.68 1.29 -11.24
C GLY A 105 -5.21 2.50 -12.01
N ASP A 106 -5.31 2.36 -13.34
CA ASP A 106 -5.94 3.35 -14.23
C ASP A 106 -7.42 3.57 -13.96
N ASP A 107 -8.08 2.57 -13.37
CA ASP A 107 -9.46 2.66 -12.89
C ASP A 107 -9.60 3.51 -11.61
N GLY A 108 -8.47 3.97 -11.04
CA GLY A 108 -8.41 4.72 -9.80
C GLY A 108 -8.60 3.86 -8.55
N ALA A 109 -8.54 2.53 -8.67
CA ALA A 109 -8.60 1.61 -7.56
C ALA A 109 -7.20 1.10 -7.16
N TRP A 110 -7.06 0.69 -5.90
CA TRP A 110 -5.84 0.06 -5.41
C TRP A 110 -5.88 -1.44 -5.66
N HIS A 111 -4.85 -1.98 -6.31
CA HIS A 111 -4.74 -3.38 -6.65
C HIS A 111 -3.53 -4.01 -5.99
N THR A 112 -3.74 -5.15 -5.33
CA THR A 112 -2.66 -5.85 -4.64
C THR A 112 -1.68 -6.49 -5.62
N ILE A 113 -0.42 -6.08 -5.59
CA ILE A 113 0.65 -6.58 -6.46
C ILE A 113 1.66 -7.49 -5.75
N PHE A 114 1.45 -7.70 -4.45
CA PHE A 114 2.15 -8.72 -3.67
C PHE A 114 1.45 -10.09 -3.76
N GLY A 115 2.26 -11.13 -3.80
CA GLY A 115 1.84 -12.50 -3.61
C GLY A 115 2.63 -13.19 -2.51
N VAL A 116 2.10 -14.32 -2.08
CA VAL A 116 2.70 -15.21 -1.08
C VAL A 116 2.77 -16.62 -1.65
N GLU A 117 3.73 -17.43 -1.19
CA GLU A 117 3.81 -18.84 -1.58
C GLU A 117 2.46 -19.55 -1.43
N LYS A 118 2.06 -20.34 -2.43
CA LYS A 118 0.70 -20.90 -2.54
C LYS A 118 0.25 -21.71 -1.33
N ASP A 119 1.16 -22.52 -0.80
CA ASP A 119 0.90 -23.43 0.31
C ASP A 119 1.31 -22.83 1.66
N TYR A 120 1.67 -21.55 1.71
CA TYR A 120 1.99 -20.89 2.96
C TYR A 120 0.72 -20.55 3.73
N GLU A 121 0.71 -20.99 4.98
CA GLU A 121 -0.30 -20.69 5.98
C GLU A 121 0.34 -19.85 7.08
N TRP A 122 -0.23 -18.66 7.34
CA TRP A 122 0.15 -17.89 8.52
C TRP A 122 -0.31 -18.61 9.77
N SER A 123 0.55 -18.64 10.77
CA SER A 123 0.17 -18.98 12.12
C SER A 123 -0.70 -17.87 12.73
N GLU A 124 -1.44 -18.26 13.76
CA GLU A 124 -2.21 -17.35 14.61
C GLU A 124 -1.44 -17.00 15.90
N GLN A 125 -0.12 -17.24 15.95
CA GLN A 125 0.70 -16.83 17.08
C GLN A 125 0.89 -15.32 17.06
N THR A 126 0.85 -14.72 18.25
CA THR A 126 0.93 -13.27 18.43
C THR A 126 1.98 -12.89 19.44
N THR A 127 2.64 -11.76 19.20
CA THR A 127 3.48 -11.06 20.14
C THR A 127 2.86 -9.72 20.52
N ALA A 128 3.23 -9.22 21.70
CA ALA A 128 2.97 -7.86 22.08
C ALA A 128 3.84 -6.90 21.26
N LEU A 129 3.23 -5.77 20.86
CA LEU A 129 3.87 -4.54 20.43
C LEU A 129 3.63 -3.52 21.54
N SER A 130 4.57 -3.43 22.49
CA SER A 130 4.43 -2.60 23.68
C SER A 130 4.62 -1.09 23.37
N PRO A 131 4.21 -0.18 24.26
CA PRO A 131 4.43 1.26 24.10
C PRO A 131 5.91 1.61 23.83
N GLY A 132 6.17 2.27 22.70
CA GLY A 132 7.51 2.66 22.26
C GLY A 132 8.23 1.62 21.41
N ASP A 133 7.66 0.44 21.20
CA ASP A 133 8.27 -0.60 20.38
C ASP A 133 8.16 -0.29 18.88
N ASP A 134 9.15 -0.77 18.14
CA ASP A 134 9.23 -0.76 16.69
C ASP A 134 9.40 -2.18 16.13
N ARG A 135 8.76 -2.43 14.98
CA ARG A 135 9.00 -3.62 14.17
C ARG A 135 9.32 -3.17 12.75
N SER A 136 10.43 -3.66 12.21
CA SER A 136 10.92 -3.23 10.90
C SER A 136 11.13 -4.40 9.96
N TRP A 137 10.91 -4.14 8.67
CA TRP A 137 11.14 -5.07 7.58
C TRP A 137 11.93 -4.38 6.48
N THR A 138 12.82 -5.11 5.82
CA THR A 138 13.50 -4.65 4.62
C THR A 138 12.80 -5.26 3.41
N LEU A 139 12.33 -4.40 2.51
CA LEU A 139 11.67 -4.77 1.28
C LEU A 139 12.52 -4.37 0.09
N ASN A 140 12.37 -5.09 -1.03
CA ASN A 140 13.08 -4.82 -2.27
C ASN A 140 12.08 -4.38 -3.33
N ALA A 141 12.23 -3.18 -3.91
CA ALA A 141 11.37 -2.71 -5.01
C ALA A 141 11.73 -3.40 -6.34
N ALA A 142 11.73 -4.73 -6.36
CA ALA A 142 12.24 -5.54 -7.47
C ALA A 142 11.28 -6.67 -7.88
N ILE A 143 11.24 -6.99 -9.18
CA ILE A 143 10.41 -8.10 -9.66
C ILE A 143 10.90 -9.43 -9.09
N ASN A 144 9.96 -10.24 -8.60
CA ASN A 144 10.19 -11.55 -7.99
C ASN A 144 10.99 -11.56 -6.67
N ASP A 145 11.48 -10.42 -6.21
CA ASP A 145 12.19 -10.31 -4.93
C ASP A 145 11.54 -9.21 -4.10
N SER A 146 10.82 -9.62 -3.06
CA SER A 146 10.16 -8.69 -2.15
C SER A 146 11.05 -8.27 -0.97
N GLY A 147 12.21 -8.92 -0.77
CA GLY A 147 12.99 -8.84 0.48
C GLY A 147 12.45 -9.73 1.63
N LEU A 148 11.24 -10.28 1.52
CA LEU A 148 10.66 -11.20 2.50
C LEU A 148 10.68 -12.64 1.99
N GLU A 149 11.00 -13.60 2.87
CA GLU A 149 11.21 -15.01 2.52
C GLU A 149 10.03 -15.64 1.77
N ARG A 150 8.79 -15.33 2.16
CA ARG A 150 7.57 -15.97 1.64
C ARG A 150 6.81 -15.14 0.62
N TYR A 151 7.27 -13.92 0.35
CA TYR A 151 6.53 -12.97 -0.48
C TYR A 151 7.26 -12.65 -1.77
N SER A 152 6.51 -12.23 -2.77
CA SER A 152 7.05 -11.81 -4.04
C SER A 152 6.18 -10.76 -4.70
N PHE A 153 6.81 -9.86 -5.46
CA PHE A 153 6.11 -9.00 -6.39
C PHE A 153 5.58 -9.83 -7.56
N CYS A 154 4.27 -9.83 -7.75
CA CYS A 154 3.60 -10.58 -8.81
C CYS A 154 3.63 -9.87 -10.16
N SER A 155 3.81 -8.55 -10.14
CA SER A 155 4.09 -7.72 -11.30
C SER A 155 5.38 -6.94 -11.05
N THR A 156 6.08 -6.54 -12.12
CA THR A 156 7.23 -5.64 -12.00
C THR A 156 6.77 -4.31 -11.41
N PRO A 157 7.33 -3.84 -10.29
CA PRO A 157 7.12 -2.47 -9.85
C PRO A 157 7.66 -1.52 -10.91
N THR A 158 6.87 -0.52 -11.30
CA THR A 158 7.28 0.56 -12.20
C THR A 158 7.24 1.88 -11.43
N PRO A 159 7.80 2.97 -11.96
CA PRO A 159 7.64 4.27 -11.33
C PRO A 159 6.16 4.70 -11.29
N ASP A 160 5.56 4.80 -10.09
CA ASP A 160 4.17 5.23 -9.85
C ASP A 160 3.90 5.38 -8.33
N GLN A 161 2.66 5.69 -7.98
CA GLN A 161 2.14 5.70 -6.63
C GLN A 161 1.78 4.28 -6.14
N TYR A 162 2.30 3.95 -4.97
CA TYR A 162 2.07 2.70 -4.26
C TYR A 162 1.51 2.94 -2.86
N ARG A 163 0.98 1.86 -2.29
CA ARG A 163 0.47 1.81 -0.92
C ARG A 163 1.00 0.55 -0.24
N LEU A 164 1.72 0.73 0.86
CA LEU A 164 2.11 -0.35 1.75
C LEU A 164 0.96 -0.61 2.74
N LEU A 165 0.66 -1.88 2.96
CA LEU A 165 -0.35 -2.34 3.91
C LEU A 165 0.28 -3.22 4.97
N PHE A 166 -0.05 -2.98 6.22
CA PHE A 166 0.17 -3.89 7.35
C PHE A 166 -1.18 -4.37 7.90
N TRP A 167 -1.39 -5.68 7.82
CA TRP A 167 -2.60 -6.39 8.30
C TRP A 167 -2.27 -7.40 9.40
N GLY A 168 -1.21 -7.15 10.16
CA GLY A 168 -0.74 -8.04 11.21
C GLY A 168 -1.48 -7.93 12.54
N PHE A 169 -2.54 -7.13 12.63
CA PHE A 169 -3.36 -7.08 13.85
C PHE A 169 -4.37 -8.25 13.85
N PRO A 170 -4.58 -8.92 15.00
CA PRO A 170 -5.65 -9.90 15.14
C PRO A 170 -7.00 -9.33 14.75
N ASN A 171 -7.83 -10.18 14.14
CA ASN A 171 -9.18 -9.80 13.74
C ASN A 171 -9.99 -9.30 14.93
N ASP A 172 -10.86 -8.33 14.69
CA ASP A 172 -11.82 -7.91 15.70
C ASP A 172 -12.84 -9.04 15.99
N PRO A 173 -13.68 -8.92 17.04
CA PRO A 173 -14.69 -9.94 17.34
C PRO A 173 -15.72 -10.20 16.24
N SER A 174 -15.82 -9.33 15.23
CA SER A 174 -16.66 -9.51 14.05
C SER A 174 -15.96 -10.26 12.91
N GLY A 175 -14.66 -10.56 13.07
CA GLY A 175 -13.83 -11.28 12.10
C GLY A 175 -13.21 -10.37 11.05
N VAL A 176 -13.22 -9.05 11.26
CA VAL A 176 -12.65 -8.08 10.31
C VAL A 176 -11.19 -7.83 10.64
N SER A 177 -10.33 -7.91 9.62
CA SER A 177 -8.90 -7.59 9.73
C SER A 177 -8.69 -6.08 9.73
N LEU A 178 -7.94 -5.59 10.73
CA LEU A 178 -7.52 -4.20 10.81
C LEU A 178 -6.26 -4.01 9.96
N VAL A 179 -6.29 -3.00 9.08
CA VAL A 179 -5.16 -2.71 8.18
C VAL A 179 -4.72 -1.26 8.32
N VAL A 180 -3.42 -1.07 8.55
CA VAL A 180 -2.76 0.23 8.52
C VAL A 180 -2.10 0.38 7.16
N ALA A 181 -2.34 1.51 6.50
CA ALA A 181 -1.79 1.81 5.19
C ALA A 181 -0.86 3.02 5.24
N GLN A 182 0.14 3.03 4.37
CA GLN A 182 0.96 4.21 4.11
C GLN A 182 1.32 4.28 2.63
N ASP A 183 1.02 5.43 2.01
CA ASP A 183 1.32 5.69 0.60
C ASP A 183 2.78 6.10 0.42
N PHE A 184 3.39 5.68 -0.68
CA PHE A 184 4.75 6.02 -1.12
C PHE A 184 4.85 6.00 -2.65
N GLU A 185 5.92 6.55 -3.21
CA GLU A 185 6.19 6.55 -4.65
C GLU A 185 7.41 5.68 -4.95
N ILE A 186 7.32 4.87 -6.01
CA ILE A 186 8.52 4.28 -6.61
C ILE A 186 8.94 5.20 -7.76
N ILE A 187 10.23 5.52 -7.83
CA ILE A 187 10.81 6.40 -8.85
C ILE A 187 11.86 5.64 -9.69
N GLU A 188 12.13 6.15 -10.88
CA GLU A 188 13.20 5.62 -11.75
C GLU A 188 14.53 5.63 -11.02
N GLN A 189 15.32 4.56 -11.20
CA GLN A 189 16.67 4.53 -10.69
C GLN A 189 17.51 5.55 -11.45
N GLN A 190 18.17 6.46 -10.74
CA GLN A 190 19.10 7.37 -11.40
C GLN A 190 20.32 6.58 -11.85
N ASP A 191 20.48 6.42 -13.17
CA ASP A 191 21.70 5.91 -13.76
C ASP A 191 22.87 6.81 -13.32
N ASN A 192 23.68 6.31 -12.38
CA ASN A 192 24.94 6.95 -12.02
C ASN A 192 25.91 6.78 -13.19
N GLU A 193 25.81 7.68 -14.19
CA GLU A 193 26.78 7.81 -15.28
C GLU A 193 28.21 7.87 -14.69
N HIS A 194 28.97 6.77 -14.86
CA HIS A 194 30.41 6.70 -14.56
C HIS A 194 31.20 6.47 -15.84
#